data_AF-A0A9D6FYX0-F1
#
_entry.id   AF-A0A9D6FYX0-F1
#
_cell.length_a   1.000
_cell.length_b   1.000
_cell.length_c   1.000
_cell.angle_alpha   90.00
_cell.angle_beta   90.00
_cell.angle_gamma   90.00
#
_symmetry.space_group_name_H-M   'P 1'
#
loop_
_entity.id
_entity.type
_entity.pdbx_description
1 polymer ?
#
loop_
_entity_poly.entity_id
_entity_poly.type
_entity_poly.pdbx_seq_one_letter_code
_entity_poly.pdbx_strand_id
1 'polypeptide(L)'
;MARLSILVPELAFRAAGLFLTVFALWNVVNPLDPLIERPLFVGLLVVIVYLQSLMNPGRSPLLRSVDLVLILGTVASYGYVIWNADVMEDLSLFMPTEALVLGFVAIVTILEATRRSMGWALTVLVAAFIVYIYFGENLPGWLGGHVGFGGERIMGNLY
;
A
#
# COMPACT_ATOMS: atom_id res chain seq x y z
N MET A 1 6.27 5.87 -29.85
CA MET A 1 6.44 6.71 -28.62
C MET A 1 5.10 7.34 -28.30
N ALA A 2 4.25 6.61 -27.57
CA ALA A 2 2.94 7.10 -27.17
C ALA A 2 3.15 8.13 -26.04
N ARG A 3 2.63 9.35 -26.22
CA ARG A 3 2.54 10.32 -25.12
C ARG A 3 1.74 9.64 -24.01
N LEU A 4 2.39 9.36 -22.88
CA LEU A 4 1.71 9.09 -21.61
C LEU A 4 0.88 10.34 -21.33
N SER A 5 -0.38 10.35 -21.76
CA SER A 5 -1.31 11.42 -21.45
C SER A 5 -1.67 11.27 -19.97
N ILE A 6 -0.80 11.79 -19.11
CA ILE A 6 -1.07 11.95 -17.69
C ILE A 6 -2.28 12.89 -17.63
N LEU A 7 -3.41 12.36 -17.15
CA LEU A 7 -4.70 13.08 -17.09
C LEU A 7 -4.77 14.05 -15.91
N VAL A 8 -3.88 13.88 -14.93
CA VAL A 8 -3.57 14.87 -13.90
C VAL A 8 -2.88 16.05 -14.58
N PRO A 9 -3.17 17.31 -14.20
CA PRO A 9 -2.39 18.46 -14.64
C PRO A 9 -0.91 18.11 -14.54
N GLU A 10 -0.21 18.20 -15.66
CA GLU A 10 1.19 17.78 -15.74
C GLU A 10 2.04 18.42 -14.62
N LEU A 11 1.68 19.65 -14.25
CA LEU A 11 2.23 20.37 -13.11
C LEU A 11 2.01 19.65 -11.76
N ALA A 12 0.80 19.16 -11.48
CA ALA A 12 0.49 18.49 -10.21
C ALA A 12 1.18 17.13 -10.09
N PHE A 13 1.27 16.36 -11.18
CA PHE A 13 2.04 15.12 -11.19
C PHE A 13 3.54 15.39 -11.00
N ARG A 14 4.10 16.38 -11.72
CA ARG A 14 5.50 16.80 -11.55
C ARG A 14 5.78 17.33 -10.14
N ALA A 15 4.86 18.09 -9.56
CA ALA A 15 4.97 18.61 -8.19
C ALA A 15 4.96 17.48 -7.16
N ALA A 16 4.07 16.49 -7.32
CA ALA A 16 4.03 15.32 -6.45
C ALA A 16 5.32 14.47 -6.57
N GLY A 17 5.81 14.24 -7.79
CA GLY A 17 7.08 13.54 -8.02
C GLY A 17 8.28 14.29 -7.43
N LEU A 18 8.33 15.61 -7.62
CA LEU A 18 9.36 16.46 -7.03
C LEU A 18 9.31 16.42 -5.50
N PHE A 19 8.11 16.55 -4.92
CA PHE A 19 7.92 16.45 -3.47
C PHE A 19 8.43 15.12 -2.93
N LEU A 20 8.03 13.98 -3.52
CA LEU A 20 8.48 12.66 -3.10
C LEU A 20 10.00 12.49 -3.21
N THR A 21 10.60 13.06 -4.26
CA THR A 21 12.06 13.02 -4.46
C THR A 21 12.79 13.85 -3.40
N VAL A 22 12.33 15.08 -3.15
CA VAL A 22 12.90 15.96 -2.13
C VAL A 22 12.72 15.36 -0.73
N PHE A 23 11.54 14.82 -0.45
CA PHE A 23 11.24 14.13 0.81
C PHE A 23 12.18 12.94 1.04
N ALA A 24 12.38 12.09 0.02
CA ALA A 24 13.30 10.97 0.11
C ALA A 24 14.75 11.42 0.36
N LEU A 25 15.23 12.48 -0.32
CA LEU A 25 16.56 13.03 -0.08
C LEU A 25 16.69 13.66 1.32
N TRP A 26 15.64 14.29 1.81
CA TRP A 26 15.62 14.87 3.15
C TRP A 26 15.66 13.79 4.23
N ASN A 27 14.96 12.66 4.06
CA ASN A 27 15.00 11.52 4.97
C ASN A 27 16.40 10.88 5.08
N VAL A 28 17.21 10.94 4.01
CA VAL A 28 18.61 10.44 4.08
C VAL A 28 19.43 11.21 5.12
N VAL A 29 19.14 12.51 5.30
CA VAL A 29 19.86 13.37 6.25
C VAL A 29 19.14 13.45 7.60
N ASN A 30 17.81 13.38 7.60
CA ASN A 30 16.96 13.46 8.79
C ASN A 30 16.00 12.25 8.80
N PRO A 31 16.48 11.07 9.22
CA PRO A 31 15.67 9.85 9.15
C PRO A 31 14.43 9.98 10.03
N LEU A 32 13.26 9.84 9.41
CA LEU A 32 12.02 9.65 10.13
C LEU A 32 11.94 8.23 10.68
N ASP A 33 11.07 8.04 11.67
CA ASP A 33 10.74 6.70 12.11
C ASP A 33 10.20 5.87 10.92
N PRO A 34 10.70 4.63 10.69
CA PRO A 34 10.21 3.76 9.62
C PRO A 34 8.69 3.53 9.64
N LEU A 35 8.05 3.55 10.80
CA LEU A 35 6.59 3.41 10.98
C LEU A 35 5.83 4.65 10.50
N ILE A 36 6.49 5.79 10.36
CA ILE A 36 5.89 7.00 9.80
C ILE A 36 6.29 7.14 8.33
N GLU A 37 7.57 6.94 8.02
CA GLU A 37 8.14 7.17 6.70
C GLU A 37 7.51 6.28 5.63
N ARG A 38 7.51 4.96 5.86
CA ARG A 38 7.06 3.97 4.87
C ARG A 38 5.59 4.14 4.52
N PRO A 39 4.65 4.22 5.49
CA PRO A 39 3.25 4.40 5.16
C PRO A 39 2.96 5.77 4.54
N LEU A 40 3.69 6.82 4.93
CA LEU A 40 3.56 8.13 4.29
C LEU A 40 3.95 8.05 2.81
N PHE A 41 5.12 7.48 2.51
CA PHE A 41 5.63 7.39 1.14
C PHE A 41 4.75 6.50 0.25
N VAL A 42 4.45 5.27 0.71
CA VAL A 42 3.65 4.30 -0.03
C VAL A 42 2.20 4.77 -0.16
N GLY A 43 1.61 5.31 0.91
CA GLY A 43 0.24 5.84 0.90
C GLY A 43 0.07 6.96 -0.13
N LEU A 44 1.03 7.88 -0.23
CA LEU A 44 1.02 8.94 -1.24
C LEU A 44 1.08 8.38 -2.67
N LEU A 45 1.96 7.40 -2.92
CA LEU A 45 2.06 6.76 -4.24
C LEU A 45 0.75 6.06 -4.64
N VAL A 46 0.15 5.31 -3.71
CA VAL A 46 -1.12 4.61 -3.93
C VAL A 46 -2.25 5.59 -4.22
N VAL A 47 -2.35 6.70 -3.48
CA VAL A 47 -3.35 7.75 -3.74
C VAL A 47 -3.14 8.38 -5.13
N ILE A 48 -1.90 8.65 -5.55
CA ILE A 48 -1.60 9.19 -6.87
C ILE A 48 -2.11 8.27 -7.99
N VAL A 49 -1.95 6.95 -7.85
CA VAL A 49 -2.46 5.97 -8.83
C VAL A 49 -3.98 6.09 -8.97
N TYR A 50 -4.70 6.22 -7.86
CA TYR A 50 -6.16 6.35 -7.88
C TYR A 50 -6.63 7.71 -8.37
N LEU A 51 -5.93 8.80 -8.05
CA LEU A 51 -6.23 10.13 -8.59
C LEU A 51 -6.06 10.15 -10.12
N GLN A 52 -5.01 9.54 -10.66
CA GLN A 52 -4.84 9.41 -12.12
C GLN A 52 -6.01 8.67 -12.77
N SER A 53 -6.47 7.60 -12.13
CA SER A 53 -7.63 6.84 -12.58
C SER A 53 -8.92 7.66 -12.54
N LEU A 54 -9.16 8.37 -11.43
CA LEU A 54 -10.35 9.19 -11.21
C LEU A 54 -10.47 10.33 -12.25
N MET A 55 -9.34 10.93 -12.62
CA MET A 55 -9.25 12.03 -13.57
C MET A 55 -9.40 11.58 -15.03
N ASN A 56 -9.55 10.28 -15.30
CA ASN A 56 -9.75 9.78 -16.64
C ASN A 56 -11.14 10.17 -17.20
N PRO A 57 -11.21 10.96 -18.30
CA PRO A 57 -12.46 11.42 -18.89
C PRO A 57 -13.38 10.27 -19.32
N GLY A 58 -12.81 9.15 -19.78
CA GLY A 58 -13.57 7.98 -20.26
C GLY A 58 -14.04 7.02 -19.15
N ARG A 59 -13.77 7.33 -17.88
CA ARG A 59 -14.10 6.43 -16.76
C ARG A 59 -15.55 6.61 -16.32
N SER A 60 -16.26 5.48 -16.18
CA SER A 60 -17.65 5.45 -15.75
C SER A 60 -17.82 5.97 -14.32
N PRO A 61 -18.99 6.53 -13.96
CA PRO A 61 -19.24 7.06 -12.62
C PRO A 61 -19.09 5.99 -11.52
N LEU A 62 -19.51 4.75 -11.79
CA LEU A 62 -19.33 3.63 -10.86
C LEU A 62 -17.85 3.35 -10.56
N LEU A 63 -17.01 3.33 -11.60
CA LEU A 63 -15.58 3.11 -11.43
C LEU A 63 -14.89 4.29 -10.73
N ARG A 64 -15.42 5.51 -10.88
CA ARG A 64 -14.95 6.67 -10.11
C ARG A 64 -15.32 6.57 -8.63
N SER A 65 -16.51 6.08 -8.29
CA SER A 65 -16.90 5.80 -6.91
C SER A 65 -16.00 4.74 -6.26
N VAL A 66 -15.64 3.68 -7.00
CA VAL A 66 -14.67 2.68 -6.53
C VAL A 66 -13.31 3.33 -6.25
N ASP A 67 -12.84 4.21 -7.12
CA ASP A 67 -11.56 4.91 -6.91
C ASP A 67 -11.58 5.80 -5.68
N LEU A 68 -12.69 6.50 -5.42
CA LEU A 68 -12.88 7.30 -4.21
C LEU A 68 -12.86 6.43 -2.96
N VAL A 69 -13.54 5.28 -2.96
CA VAL A 69 -13.50 4.33 -1.84
C VAL A 69 -12.09 3.82 -1.60
N LEU A 70 -11.33 3.51 -2.66
CA LEU A 70 -9.94 3.07 -2.55
C LEU A 70 -9.03 4.17 -2.01
N ILE A 71 -9.22 5.42 -2.43
CA ILE A 71 -8.49 6.58 -1.87
C ILE A 71 -8.79 6.72 -0.38
N LEU A 72 -10.06 6.68 0.02
CA LEU A 72 -10.46 6.78 1.42
C LEU A 72 -9.91 5.62 2.25
N GLY A 73 -9.93 4.40 1.69
CA GLY A 73 -9.34 3.21 2.31
C GLY A 73 -7.84 3.38 2.53
N THR A 74 -7.10 3.86 1.54
CA THR A 74 -5.67 4.15 1.66
C THR A 74 -5.41 5.24 2.71
N VAL A 75 -6.12 6.37 2.65
CA VAL A 75 -5.92 7.44 3.64
C VAL A 75 -6.23 6.96 5.06
N ALA A 76 -7.30 6.21 5.25
CA ALA A 76 -7.66 5.64 6.54
C ALA A 76 -6.62 4.63 7.03
N SER A 77 -6.18 3.70 6.17
CA SER A 77 -5.28 2.63 6.58
C SER A 77 -3.88 3.14 6.88
N TYR A 78 -3.28 3.91 5.98
CA TYR A 78 -1.93 4.42 6.16
C TYR A 78 -1.89 5.57 7.19
N GLY A 79 -2.96 6.38 7.24
CA GLY A 79 -3.10 7.43 8.26
C GLY A 79 -3.24 6.88 9.67
N TYR A 80 -3.89 5.73 9.85
CA TYR A 80 -3.98 5.07 11.16
C TYR A 80 -2.61 4.63 11.68
N VAL A 81 -1.73 4.07 10.82
CA VAL A 81 -0.35 3.72 11.23
C VAL A 81 0.38 4.96 11.70
N ILE A 82 0.35 6.03 10.91
CA ILE A 82 1.06 7.28 11.22
C ILE A 82 0.54 7.91 12.52
N TRP A 83 -0.79 7.92 12.71
CA TRP A 83 -1.41 8.53 13.88
C TRP A 83 -1.16 7.72 15.16
N ASN A 84 -1.05 6.41 15.04
CA ASN A 84 -0.87 5.50 16.17
C ASN A 84 0.53 4.89 16.19
N ALA A 85 1.54 5.56 15.63
CA ALA A 85 2.89 5.01 15.47
C ALA A 85 3.46 4.45 16.78
N ASP A 86 3.29 5.17 17.90
CA ASP A 86 3.71 4.74 19.23
C ASP A 86 3.06 3.40 19.66
N VAL A 87 1.78 3.20 19.31
CA VAL A 87 1.05 1.95 19.60
C VAL A 87 1.45 0.85 18.61
N MET A 88 1.84 1.22 17.40
CA MET A 88 2.27 0.28 16.35
C MET A 88 3.66 -0.31 16.64
N GLU A 89 4.52 0.38 17.39
CA GLU A 89 5.81 -0.16 17.85
C GLU A 89 5.64 -1.42 18.72
N ASP A 90 4.54 -1.48 19.49
CA ASP A 90 4.24 -2.56 20.44
C ASP A 90 3.30 -3.65 19.86
N LEU A 91 3.11 -3.72 18.54
CA LEU A 91 2.23 -4.71 17.89
C LEU A 91 2.57 -6.17 18.21
N SER A 92 3.80 -6.45 18.65
CA SER A 92 4.21 -7.78 19.10
C SER A 92 3.53 -8.24 20.40
N LEU A 93 2.94 -7.31 21.16
CA LEU A 93 2.29 -7.57 22.45
C LEU A 93 0.76 -7.55 22.33
N PHE A 94 0.19 -6.69 21.48
CA PHE A 94 -1.24 -6.59 21.26
C PHE A 94 -1.54 -5.93 19.91
N MET A 95 -2.33 -6.60 19.05
CA MET A 95 -2.80 -6.02 17.80
C MET A 95 -4.26 -5.59 17.92
N PRO A 96 -4.58 -4.28 17.89
CA PRO A 96 -5.95 -3.79 17.90
C PRO A 96 -6.75 -4.36 16.72
N THR A 97 -8.05 -4.58 16.91
CA THR A 97 -8.92 -5.10 15.84
C THR A 97 -9.00 -4.12 14.67
N GLU A 98 -8.95 -2.83 14.97
CA GLU A 98 -8.90 -1.74 14.00
C GLU A 98 -7.64 -1.82 13.14
N ALA A 99 -6.48 -2.11 13.75
CA ALA A 99 -5.21 -2.28 13.05
C ALA A 99 -5.24 -3.51 12.12
N LEU A 100 -5.86 -4.62 12.54
CA LEU A 100 -6.06 -5.80 11.67
C LEU A 100 -6.91 -5.46 10.45
N VAL A 101 -8.06 -4.81 10.66
CA VAL A 101 -8.98 -4.43 9.57
C VAL A 101 -8.31 -3.45 8.61
N LEU A 102 -7.65 -2.42 9.14
CA LEU A 102 -6.98 -1.40 8.33
C LEU A 102 -5.74 -1.94 7.62
N GLY A 103 -5.02 -2.91 8.21
CA GLY A 103 -3.96 -3.63 7.52
C GLY A 103 -4.50 -4.41 6.32
N PHE A 104 -5.64 -5.09 6.46
CA PHE A 104 -6.26 -5.78 5.34
C PHE A 104 -6.67 -4.80 4.23
N VAL A 105 -7.24 -3.64 4.60
CA VAL A 105 -7.55 -2.56 3.66
C VAL A 105 -6.28 -2.03 2.98
N ALA A 106 -5.16 -1.87 3.70
CA ALA A 106 -3.89 -1.45 3.13
C ALA A 106 -3.40 -2.44 2.07
N ILE A 107 -3.46 -3.75 2.35
CA ILE A 107 -3.09 -4.82 1.41
C ILE A 107 -3.96 -4.77 0.15
N VAL A 108 -5.29 -4.66 0.29
CA VAL A 108 -6.20 -4.61 -0.86
C VAL A 108 -5.93 -3.37 -1.71
N THR A 109 -5.78 -2.20 -1.06
CA THR A 109 -5.53 -0.95 -1.77
C THR A 109 -4.18 -0.91 -2.46
N ILE A 110 -3.11 -1.50 -1.89
CA ILE A 110 -1.82 -1.55 -2.59
C ILE A 110 -1.84 -2.56 -3.74
N LEU A 111 -2.44 -3.75 -3.57
CA LEU A 111 -2.51 -4.76 -4.63
C LEU A 111 -3.29 -4.25 -5.85
N GLU A 112 -4.40 -3.54 -5.63
CA GLU A 112 -5.18 -2.94 -6.70
C GLU A 112 -4.44 -1.78 -7.38
N ALA A 113 -3.67 -0.99 -6.62
CA ALA A 113 -2.79 0.02 -7.20
C ALA A 113 -1.67 -0.61 -8.04
N THR A 114 -1.06 -1.70 -7.56
CA THR A 114 -0.09 -2.51 -8.31
C THR A 114 -0.71 -3.05 -9.60
N ARG A 115 -1.94 -3.56 -9.55
CA ARG A 115 -2.64 -4.08 -10.74
C ARG A 115 -2.83 -3.02 -11.80
N ARG A 116 -3.14 -1.78 -11.40
CA ARG A 116 -3.38 -0.65 -12.30
C ARG A 116 -2.10 -0.05 -12.88
N SER A 117 -0.99 -0.15 -12.17
CA SER A 117 0.30 0.45 -12.55
C SER A 117 1.24 -0.53 -13.26
N MET A 118 1.36 -1.74 -12.73
CA MET A 118 2.31 -2.78 -13.17
C MET A 118 1.63 -3.97 -13.85
N GLY A 119 0.30 -4.07 -13.79
CA GLY A 119 -0.47 -5.13 -14.42
C GLY A 119 -0.56 -6.42 -13.61
N TRP A 120 -1.21 -7.43 -14.20
CA TRP A 120 -1.56 -8.67 -13.51
C TRP A 120 -0.37 -9.54 -13.10
N ALA A 121 0.74 -9.51 -13.84
CA ALA A 121 1.88 -10.38 -13.57
C ALA A 121 2.46 -10.15 -12.16
N LEU A 122 2.72 -8.89 -11.79
CA LEU A 122 3.24 -8.56 -10.47
C LEU A 122 2.18 -8.73 -9.39
N THR A 123 0.93 -8.33 -9.64
CA THR A 123 -0.16 -8.49 -8.66
C THR A 123 -0.41 -9.94 -8.29
N VAL A 124 -0.46 -10.84 -9.27
CA VAL A 124 -0.66 -12.27 -9.02
C VAL A 124 0.52 -12.87 -8.28
N LEU A 125 1.75 -12.47 -8.62
CA LEU A 125 2.95 -12.91 -7.92
C LEU A 125 2.92 -12.51 -6.44
N VAL A 126 2.64 -11.25 -6.14
CA VAL A 126 2.56 -10.76 -4.76
C VAL A 126 1.41 -11.42 -4.01
N ALA A 127 0.24 -11.57 -4.63
CA ALA A 127 -0.89 -12.28 -4.04
C ALA A 127 -0.54 -13.75 -3.72
N ALA A 128 0.19 -14.43 -4.60
CA ALA A 128 0.66 -15.80 -4.36
C ALA A 128 1.62 -15.86 -3.17
N PHE A 129 2.51 -14.87 -3.00
CA PHE A 129 3.39 -14.81 -1.82
C PHE A 129 2.63 -14.51 -0.53
N ILE A 130 1.59 -13.68 -0.56
CA ILE A 130 0.72 -13.45 0.60
C ILE A 130 0.02 -14.76 0.99
N VAL A 131 -0.54 -15.49 0.02
CA VAL A 131 -1.14 -16.81 0.24
C VAL A 131 -0.09 -17.79 0.81
N TYR A 132 1.12 -17.79 0.26
CA TYR A 132 2.21 -18.62 0.76
C TYR A 132 2.56 -18.30 2.22
N ILE A 133 2.58 -17.04 2.64
CA ILE A 133 2.85 -16.67 4.05
C ILE A 133 1.80 -17.26 4.99
N TYR A 134 0.53 -17.32 4.56
CA TYR A 134 -0.57 -17.89 5.36
C TYR A 134 -0.57 -19.43 5.36
N PHE A 135 -0.30 -20.06 4.22
CA PHE A 135 -0.43 -21.51 4.05
C PHE A 135 0.92 -22.26 4.07
N GLY A 136 2.03 -21.56 4.25
CA GLY A 136 3.38 -22.13 4.20
C GLY A 136 3.63 -23.18 5.27
N GLU A 137 2.89 -23.17 6.38
CA GLU A 137 2.95 -24.23 7.40
C GLU A 137 2.42 -25.58 6.93
N ASN A 138 1.51 -25.56 5.96
CA ASN A 138 0.89 -26.76 5.41
C ASN A 138 1.73 -27.35 4.25
N LEU A 139 2.79 -26.65 3.82
CA LEU A 139 3.66 -27.12 2.76
C LEU A 139 4.73 -28.06 3.31
N PRO A 140 5.05 -29.15 2.58
CA PRO A 140 6.17 -30.01 2.96
C PRO A 140 7.50 -29.26 2.81
N GLY A 141 8.47 -29.57 3.68
CA GLY A 141 9.73 -28.81 3.76
C GLY A 141 10.54 -28.72 2.45
N TRP A 142 10.41 -29.69 1.55
CA TRP A 142 11.06 -29.66 0.23
C TRP A 142 10.44 -28.66 -0.76
N LEU A 143 9.21 -28.21 -0.51
CA LEU A 143 8.56 -27.09 -1.20
C LEU A 143 8.78 -25.75 -0.48
N GLY A 144 9.67 -25.71 0.52
CA GLY A 144 9.97 -24.51 1.29
C GLY A 144 9.01 -24.22 2.45
N GLY A 145 8.23 -25.21 2.92
CA GLY A 145 7.33 -25.00 4.07
C GLY A 145 8.04 -24.41 5.29
N HIS A 146 7.37 -23.50 5.99
CA HIS A 146 7.90 -22.77 7.15
C HIS A 146 7.02 -22.97 8.38
N VAL A 147 7.54 -22.68 9.57
CA VAL A 147 6.71 -22.65 10.79
C VAL A 147 5.65 -21.57 10.59
N GLY A 148 4.37 -21.93 10.75
CA GLY A 148 3.26 -20.99 10.54
C GLY A 148 3.41 -19.73 11.38
N PHE A 149 2.94 -18.63 10.82
CA PHE A 149 2.87 -17.36 11.53
C PHE A 149 1.42 -17.11 11.95
N GLY A 150 1.19 -16.70 13.19
CA GLY A 150 -0.14 -16.25 13.62
C GLY A 150 -0.61 -15.06 12.77
N GLY A 151 -1.91 -14.95 12.51
CA GLY A 151 -2.47 -13.89 11.65
C GLY A 151 -2.06 -12.48 12.08
N GLU A 152 -2.03 -12.21 13.39
CA GLU A 152 -1.55 -10.95 13.96
C GLU A 152 -0.08 -10.67 13.60
N ARG A 153 0.77 -11.68 13.64
CA ARG A 153 2.19 -11.57 13.28
C ARG A 153 2.37 -11.35 11.77
N ILE A 154 1.54 -11.98 10.93
CA ILE A 154 1.56 -11.73 9.48
C ILE A 154 1.16 -10.28 9.21
N MET A 155 0.05 -9.84 9.82
CA MET A 155 -0.44 -8.48 9.65
C MET A 155 0.57 -7.45 10.15
N GLY A 156 1.17 -7.60 11.33
CA GLY A 156 2.20 -6.68 11.83
C GLY A 156 3.53 -6.68 11.06
N ASN A 157 3.76 -7.61 10.11
CA ASN A 157 4.92 -7.56 9.20
C ASN A 157 4.56 -7.06 7.80
N LEU A 158 3.29 -7.20 7.39
CA LEU A 158 2.79 -6.76 6.08
C LEU A 158 2.24 -5.33 6.10
N TYR A 159 1.90 -4.83 7.27
CA TYR A 159 1.35 -3.51 7.55
C TYR A 159 2.32 -2.75 8.46
#